data_AF-A0A452YG76-F1
#
_entry.id   AF-A0A452YG76-F1
#
_cell.length_a   1.000
_cell.length_b   1.000
_cell.length_c   1.000
_cell.angle_alpha   90.00
_cell.angle_beta   90.00
_cell.angle_gamma   90.00
#
_symmetry.space_group_name_H-M   'P 1'
#
loop_
_entity.id
_entity.type
_entity.pdbx_description
1 polymer ?
#
loop_
_entity_poly.entity_id
_entity_poly.type
_entity_poly.pdbx_seq_one_letter_code
_entity_poly.pdbx_strand_id
1 'polypeptide(L)'
;NFLDTIGFGYTQTQPDSPIGEQATPSTQHRSAIIEKGKSNKRKNWCSDEDKVLIAAWANTSLDIVGTDQNRDAYWARISEYYNTHKESSWSERNPNAINCRYTLINRETSKFCGCLQQILNKEE
;
A
#
# COMPACT_ATOMS: atom_id res chain seq x y z
N ASN A 1 -13.75 14.57 -4.71
CA ASN A 1 -12.29 14.64 -4.51
C ASN A 1 -11.60 13.82 -5.58
N PHE A 2 -10.37 14.14 -6.01
CA PHE A 2 -9.61 13.36 -7.01
C PHE A 2 -9.47 11.87 -6.66
N LEU A 3 -9.60 11.54 -5.36
CA LEU A 3 -9.67 10.18 -4.82
C LEU A 3 -10.94 9.40 -5.24
N ASP A 4 -12.05 10.07 -5.54
CA ASP A 4 -13.30 9.44 -6.01
C ASP A 4 -13.21 9.05 -7.50
N THR A 5 -12.44 9.81 -8.28
CA THR A 5 -12.26 9.61 -9.73
C THR A 5 -11.50 8.32 -10.07
N ILE A 6 -10.69 7.79 -9.14
CA ILE A 6 -9.89 6.57 -9.36
C ILE A 6 -10.64 5.29 -8.98
N GLY A 7 -11.93 5.38 -8.59
CA GLY A 7 -12.77 4.18 -8.41
C GLY A 7 -12.16 3.18 -7.43
N PHE A 8 -11.77 3.66 -6.25
CA PHE A 8 -11.57 2.81 -5.08
C PHE A 8 -12.84 2.89 -4.24
N GLY A 9 -13.81 2.03 -4.57
CA GLY A 9 -15.03 1.87 -3.79
C GLY A 9 -14.70 1.36 -2.40
N TYR A 10 -14.62 2.27 -1.43
CA TYR A 10 -14.79 1.94 -0.02
C TYR A 10 -16.25 2.22 0.31
N THR A 11 -17.10 1.21 0.16
CA THR A 11 -18.42 1.24 0.78
C THR A 11 -18.22 1.17 2.29
N GLN A 12 -18.41 2.30 2.94
CA GLN A 12 -18.59 2.41 4.37
C GLN A 12 -20.01 1.97 4.72
N THR A 13 -20.15 0.88 5.47
CA THR A 13 -21.39 0.53 6.17
C THR A 13 -21.09 0.08 7.61
N GLN A 14 -21.55 0.90 8.55
CA GLN A 14 -21.95 0.62 9.95
C GLN A 14 -23.07 1.62 10.27
N PRO A 15 -24.01 1.39 11.22
CA PRO A 15 -23.94 0.58 12.45
C PRO A 15 -25.14 -0.41 12.61
N ASP A 16 -25.25 -1.33 13.58
CA ASP A 16 -25.39 -1.17 15.05
C ASP A 16 -25.03 -2.45 15.85
N SER A 17 -24.65 -2.26 17.12
CA SER A 17 -24.41 -3.26 18.20
C SER A 17 -25.73 -3.82 18.81
N PRO A 18 -25.78 -4.78 19.80
CA PRO A 18 -24.76 -5.13 20.83
C PRO A 18 -24.62 -6.60 21.32
N ILE A 19 -23.52 -6.83 22.06
CA ILE A 19 -23.32 -7.71 23.25
C ILE A 19 -23.50 -9.24 23.15
N GLY A 20 -22.42 -9.96 23.49
CA GLY A 20 -22.41 -11.42 23.72
C GLY A 20 -21.02 -11.93 24.11
N GLU A 21 -20.79 -11.97 25.41
CA GLU A 21 -19.68 -12.58 26.19
C GLU A 21 -19.14 -13.94 25.67
N GLN A 22 -17.82 -14.17 25.72
CA GLN A 22 -17.15 -15.30 26.42
C GLN A 22 -15.74 -15.68 25.89
N ALA A 23 -14.83 -15.78 26.88
CA ALA A 23 -13.64 -16.63 27.04
C ALA A 23 -12.40 -16.51 26.11
N THR A 24 -11.26 -16.20 26.75
CA THR A 24 -9.88 -16.49 26.28
C THR A 24 -9.52 -17.97 26.55
N PRO A 25 -8.45 -18.53 25.92
CA PRO A 25 -7.15 -18.48 26.58
C PRO A 25 -5.93 -18.29 25.64
N SER A 26 -4.93 -17.63 26.22
CA SER A 26 -3.53 -17.54 25.80
C SER A 26 -2.86 -18.92 25.68
N THR A 27 -1.96 -19.12 24.71
CA THR A 27 -0.78 -20.00 24.85
C THR A 27 0.32 -19.60 23.87
N GLN A 28 1.53 -19.52 24.42
CA GLN A 28 2.80 -19.07 23.85
C GLN A 28 3.49 -20.08 22.91
N HIS A 29 4.37 -19.53 22.06
CA HIS A 29 5.66 -20.07 21.63
C HIS A 29 5.67 -21.33 20.73
N ARG A 30 6.21 -21.19 19.51
CA ARG A 30 7.35 -22.00 19.02
C ARG A 30 7.86 -21.53 17.66
N SER A 31 9.09 -21.04 17.63
CA SER A 31 9.92 -20.96 16.44
C SER A 31 10.06 -22.35 15.81
N ALA A 32 9.70 -22.49 14.53
CA ALA A 32 10.09 -23.64 13.72
C ALA A 32 10.57 -23.14 12.36
N ILE A 33 11.91 -23.11 12.23
CA ILE A 33 12.60 -23.05 10.96
C ILE A 33 12.25 -24.34 10.21
N ILE A 34 11.64 -24.22 9.03
CA ILE A 34 11.59 -25.30 8.05
C ILE A 34 12.20 -24.74 6.77
N GLU A 35 13.44 -25.16 6.50
CA GLU A 35 14.08 -25.04 5.19
C GLU A 35 13.25 -25.80 4.17
N LYS A 36 12.77 -25.11 3.13
CA LYS A 36 12.18 -25.77 1.96
C LYS A 36 12.44 -24.97 0.70
N GLY A 37 13.36 -25.50 -0.10
CA GLY A 37 13.56 -25.19 -1.52
C GLY A 37 14.17 -23.82 -1.79
N LYS A 38 15.13 -23.78 -2.72
CA LYS A 38 15.51 -22.55 -3.44
C LYS A 38 14.32 -22.08 -4.26
N SER A 39 13.29 -21.59 -3.60
CA SER A 39 12.35 -20.67 -4.21
C SER A 39 13.15 -19.40 -4.41
N ASN A 40 13.15 -18.89 -5.64
CA ASN A 40 13.50 -17.50 -5.89
C ASN A 40 12.46 -16.65 -5.14
N LYS A 41 12.61 -16.52 -3.81
CA LYS A 41 11.83 -15.59 -3.01
C LYS A 41 12.15 -14.24 -3.60
N ARG A 42 11.19 -13.70 -4.37
CA ARG A 42 11.22 -12.29 -4.79
C ARG A 42 11.57 -11.51 -3.54
N LYS A 43 12.63 -10.71 -3.57
CA LYS A 43 13.04 -9.93 -2.40
C LYS A 43 11.83 -9.13 -1.92
N ASN A 44 11.58 -9.18 -0.61
CA ASN A 44 10.52 -8.40 0.02
C ASN A 44 10.76 -6.90 -0.19
N TRP A 45 9.69 -6.13 -0.17
CA TRP A 45 9.76 -4.66 -0.20
C TRP A 45 10.53 -4.12 1.00
N CYS A 46 11.35 -3.09 0.79
CA CYS A 46 12.01 -2.34 1.87
C CYS A 46 11.60 -0.86 1.88
N SER A 47 11.93 -0.14 2.95
CA SER A 47 11.54 1.27 3.09
C SER A 47 12.19 2.19 2.05
N ASP A 48 13.41 1.90 1.60
CA ASP A 48 14.06 2.69 0.53
C ASP A 48 13.42 2.41 -0.84
N GLU A 49 12.99 1.17 -1.06
CA GLU A 49 12.20 0.78 -2.23
C GLU A 49 10.85 1.51 -2.27
N ASP A 50 10.20 1.65 -1.11
CA ASP A 50 8.95 2.40 -0.99
C ASP A 50 9.13 3.89 -1.33
N LYS A 51 10.26 4.51 -0.97
CA LYS A 51 10.54 5.92 -1.32
C LYS A 51 10.59 6.10 -2.85
N VAL A 52 11.26 5.19 -3.55
CA VAL A 52 11.32 5.21 -5.03
C VAL A 52 9.94 4.99 -5.63
N LEU A 53 9.15 4.07 -5.07
CA LEU A 53 7.77 3.84 -5.49
C LEU A 53 6.90 5.10 -5.33
N ILE A 54 6.99 5.80 -4.19
CA ILE A 54 6.23 7.04 -3.96
C ILE A 54 6.71 8.15 -4.89
N ALA A 55 8.02 8.26 -5.15
CA ALA A 55 8.55 9.19 -6.15
C ALA A 55 8.02 8.86 -7.55
N ALA A 56 7.99 7.60 -7.95
CA ALA A 56 7.44 7.16 -9.24
C ALA A 56 5.96 7.52 -9.38
N TRP A 57 5.17 7.28 -8.34
CA TRP A 57 3.76 7.65 -8.29
C TRP A 57 3.59 9.18 -8.38
N ALA A 58 4.37 9.95 -7.63
CA ALA A 58 4.27 11.42 -7.62
C ALA A 58 4.64 12.02 -8.98
N ASN A 59 5.76 11.58 -9.58
CA ASN A 59 6.16 12.03 -10.92
C ASN A 59 5.07 11.71 -11.95
N THR A 60 4.53 10.48 -11.93
CA THR A 60 3.47 10.09 -12.86
C THR A 60 2.18 10.88 -12.62
N SER A 61 1.77 11.09 -11.37
CA SER A 61 0.51 11.76 -11.02
C SER A 61 0.53 13.25 -11.35
N LEU A 62 1.69 13.89 -11.26
CA LEU A 62 1.88 15.32 -11.55
C LEU A 62 2.07 15.58 -13.05
N ASP A 63 2.53 14.59 -13.81
CA ASP A 63 2.71 14.66 -15.27
C ASP A 63 1.43 14.32 -16.07
N ILE A 64 0.31 14.00 -15.40
CA ILE A 64 -0.98 13.76 -16.07
C ILE A 64 -1.60 15.10 -16.47
N VAL A 65 -1.11 15.66 -17.57
CA VAL A 65 -1.81 16.70 -18.34
C VAL A 65 -2.70 16.01 -19.37
N GLY A 66 -3.86 15.52 -18.93
CA GLY A 66 -5.02 15.32 -19.81
C GLY A 66 -5.13 14.05 -20.67
N THR A 67 -4.32 12.99 -20.54
CA THR A 67 -4.47 11.83 -21.46
C THR A 67 -4.05 10.47 -20.90
N ASP A 68 -4.56 10.04 -19.75
CA ASP A 68 -4.77 8.60 -19.59
C ASP A 68 -5.84 8.21 -18.56
N GLN A 69 -7.01 7.82 -19.05
CA GLN A 69 -8.08 7.21 -18.26
C GLN A 69 -7.90 5.69 -18.13
N ASN A 70 -6.87 5.11 -18.75
CA ASN A 70 -6.60 3.68 -18.65
C ASN A 70 -5.77 3.39 -17.39
N ARG A 71 -6.42 2.74 -16.41
CA ARG A 71 -5.81 2.27 -15.16
C ARG A 71 -4.55 1.43 -15.40
N ASP A 72 -4.54 0.59 -16.41
CA ASP A 72 -3.40 -0.29 -16.70
C ASP A 72 -2.21 0.51 -17.24
N ALA A 73 -2.47 1.50 -18.11
CA ALA A 73 -1.43 2.40 -18.62
C ALA A 73 -0.84 3.27 -17.50
N TYR A 74 -1.67 3.73 -16.57
CA TYR A 74 -1.21 4.47 -15.39
C TYR A 74 -0.23 3.67 -14.54
N TRP A 75 -0.59 2.43 -14.16
CA TRP A 75 0.31 1.58 -13.38
C TRP A 75 1.52 1.11 -14.19
N ALA A 76 1.41 0.97 -15.51
CA ALA A 76 2.54 0.68 -16.39
C ALA A 76 3.61 1.78 -16.33
N ARG A 77 3.22 3.06 -16.43
CA ARG A 77 4.15 4.19 -16.33
C ARG A 77 4.86 4.26 -14.99
N ILE A 78 4.11 4.07 -13.89
CA ILE A 78 4.71 4.03 -12.54
C ILE A 78 5.70 2.87 -12.44
N SER A 79 5.34 1.70 -12.97
CA SER A 79 6.21 0.53 -12.97
C SER A 79 7.49 0.75 -13.77
N GLU A 80 7.40 1.40 -14.92
CA GLU A 80 8.53 1.77 -15.76
C GLU A 80 9.45 2.75 -15.03
N TYR A 81 8.90 3.83 -14.48
CA TYR A 81 9.66 4.80 -13.71
C TYR A 81 10.35 4.15 -12.50
N TYR A 82 9.65 3.31 -11.76
CA TYR A 82 10.25 2.60 -10.63
C TYR A 82 11.41 1.70 -11.10
N ASN A 83 11.23 0.93 -12.17
CA ASN A 83 12.26 0.00 -12.65
C ASN A 83 13.50 0.71 -13.24
N THR A 84 13.36 1.95 -13.71
CA THR A 84 14.48 2.77 -14.19
C THR A 84 15.26 3.46 -13.06
N HIS A 85 14.60 3.74 -11.92
CA HIS A 85 15.20 4.45 -10.78
C HIS A 85 15.51 3.56 -9.57
N LYS A 86 15.15 2.27 -9.61
CA LYS A 86 15.47 1.31 -8.55
C LYS A 86 16.97 1.08 -8.46
N GLU A 87 17.44 0.69 -7.27
CA GLU A 87 18.78 0.15 -7.13
C GLU A 87 18.96 -1.14 -7.95
N SER A 88 20.16 -1.36 -8.46
CA SER A 88 20.50 -2.58 -9.21
C SER A 88 20.32 -3.86 -8.37
N SER A 89 20.38 -3.74 -7.04
CA SER A 89 20.24 -4.86 -6.09
C SER A 89 18.77 -5.32 -5.89
N TRP A 90 17.80 -4.49 -6.28
CA TRP A 90 16.37 -4.73 -6.11
C TRP A 90 15.74 -5.37 -7.35
N SER A 91 14.72 -6.20 -7.12
CA SER A 91 14.00 -6.89 -8.20
C SER A 91 13.14 -5.92 -9.00
N GLU A 92 13.01 -6.18 -10.30
CA GLU A 92 11.98 -5.51 -11.10
C GLU A 92 10.59 -5.83 -10.56
N ARG A 93 9.71 -4.83 -10.63
CA ARG A 93 8.33 -4.92 -10.21
C ARG A 93 7.45 -4.71 -11.42
N ASN A 94 6.42 -5.53 -11.56
CA ASN A 94 5.40 -5.34 -12.58
C ASN A 94 4.31 -4.38 -12.07
N PRO A 95 3.43 -3.87 -12.95
CA PRO A 95 2.41 -2.89 -12.59
C PRO A 95 1.49 -3.35 -11.44
N ASN A 96 1.16 -4.64 -11.39
CA ASN A 96 0.33 -5.19 -10.31
C ASN A 96 1.05 -5.18 -8.95
N ALA A 97 2.32 -5.55 -8.91
CA ALA A 97 3.12 -5.51 -7.68
C ALA A 97 3.25 -4.07 -7.14
N ILE A 98 3.48 -3.11 -8.04
CA ILE A 98 3.54 -1.67 -7.78
C ILE A 98 2.21 -1.19 -7.17
N ASN A 99 1.09 -1.49 -7.82
CA ASN A 99 -0.25 -1.11 -7.35
C ASN A 99 -0.56 -1.70 -5.96
N CYS A 100 -0.33 -3.00 -5.75
CA CYS A 100 -0.57 -3.63 -4.46
C CYS A 100 0.25 -2.99 -3.34
N ARG A 101 1.53 -2.67 -3.60
CA ARG A 101 2.39 -2.04 -2.60
C ARG A 101 1.97 -0.61 -2.32
N TYR A 102 1.70 0.18 -3.36
CA TYR A 102 1.23 1.55 -3.22
C TYR A 102 -0.07 1.62 -2.41
N THR A 103 -1.04 0.75 -2.74
CA THR A 103 -2.33 0.69 -2.04
C THR A 103 -2.15 0.40 -0.55
N LEU A 104 -1.21 -0.50 -0.19
CA LEU A 104 -0.86 -0.76 1.20
C LEU A 104 -0.28 0.49 1.88
N ILE A 105 0.72 1.14 1.28
CA ILE A 105 1.33 2.35 1.84
C ILE A 105 0.27 3.44 2.05
N ASN A 106 -0.54 3.70 1.02
CA ASN A 106 -1.58 4.72 1.08
C ASN A 106 -2.62 4.47 2.17
N ARG A 107 -3.01 3.20 2.37
CA ARG A 107 -3.93 2.81 3.46
C ARG A 107 -3.35 3.12 4.84
N GLU A 108 -2.11 2.71 5.09
CA GLU A 108 -1.46 2.93 6.39
C GLU A 108 -1.24 4.43 6.66
N THR A 109 -0.82 5.20 5.63
CA THR A 109 -0.70 6.66 5.71
C THR A 109 -2.04 7.33 6.01
N SER A 110 -3.11 6.90 5.33
CA SER A 110 -4.45 7.47 5.53
C SER A 110 -4.95 7.21 6.96
N LYS A 111 -4.71 6.01 7.49
CA LYS A 111 -5.04 5.65 8.87
C LYS A 111 -4.27 6.53 9.87
N PHE A 112 -2.97 6.70 9.66
CA PHE A 112 -2.15 7.58 10.50
C PHE A 112 -2.67 9.03 10.51
N CYS A 113 -2.94 9.59 9.33
CA CYS A 113 -3.50 10.94 9.20
C CYS A 113 -4.83 11.07 9.95
N GLY A 114 -5.73 10.08 9.82
CA GLY A 114 -7.01 10.07 10.53
C GLY A 114 -6.84 10.09 12.06
N CYS A 115 -5.90 9.31 12.59
CA CYS A 115 -5.59 9.33 14.02
C CYS A 115 -4.98 10.67 14.46
N LEU A 116 -4.07 11.24 13.68
CA LEU A 116 -3.43 12.53 13.97
C LEU A 116 -4.48 13.65 14.01
N GLN A 117 -5.41 13.69 13.05
CA GLN A 117 -6.48 14.69 13.02
C GLN A 117 -7.40 14.58 14.25
N GLN A 118 -7.70 13.38 14.72
CA GLN A 118 -8.50 13.21 15.94
C GLN A 118 -7.82 13.74 17.21
N ILE A 119 -6.48 13.72 17.26
CA ILE A 119 -5.73 14.28 18.38
C ILE A 119 -5.79 15.81 18.31
N LEU A 120 -5.48 16.38 17.15
CA LEU A 120 -5.49 17.83 16.95
C LEU A 120 -6.87 18.44 17.25
N ASN A 121 -7.96 17.80 16.82
CA ASN A 121 -9.32 18.28 17.08
C ASN A 121 -9.76 18.19 18.56
N LYS A 122 -8.99 17.52 19.43
CA LYS A 122 -9.28 17.46 20.88
C LYS A 122 -8.51 18.51 21.67
N GLU A 123 -7.51 19.14 21.05
CA GLU A 123 -6.69 20.20 21.65
C GLU A 123 -7.22 21.60 21.34
N GLU A 124 -8.26 21.70 20.50
CA GLU A 124 -9.09 22.90 20.26
C GLU A 124 -10.33 22.92 21.18
#